data_AF-A0A7W0TG67-F1
#
_entry.id   AF-A0A7W0TG67-F1
#
_cell.length_a   1.000
_cell.length_b   1.000
_cell.length_c   1.000
_cell.angle_alpha   90.00
_cell.angle_beta   90.00
_cell.angle_gamma   90.00
#
_symmetry.space_group_name_H-M   'P 1'
#
loop_
_entity.id
_entity.type
_entity.pdbx_description
1 polymer ?
#
loop_
_entity_poly.entity_id
_entity_poly.type
_entity_poly.pdbx_seq_one_letter_code
_entity_poly.pdbx_strand_id
1 'polypeptide(L)'
;MSERLLFVTGKLAAPALRDTLGRADLPFDYDIAVLKITVAALMTTDWIARFLEVEEAVTRILIPGMCEGEVDVLSERFGVPAEKGPGDLKALPSWFGQAEARSSYGERDIRVFAEINHVPRLDRDRVMELAGYYRDAGADVIDLGLSLGRNWLRDGPGVIAELRAAGFELSIDTLDPDEILMADKAGVQYVLSLNGSNRHLAERLSATPVLIPDTPEDLDSLDATIAHLERLGKPYLVDPIIEPIGFGFAASLGRYLEVRRRHPDAEMFMGIGNLTELTEADSTGVTALLIGFCQELGIRNVLTTEVIEWARGAVHEAVLAAQLMHFAHERGAPPKHIDGRLLTVKDEEFRPYAEAELRELQAQVTDPNFRIFVDADWIYVFNADRFVKGTDFNEIFGQLGVDEATHAFYLGKELMKATIARALRKNYRQESPLDWGYMTFAEPRRERVRLTGQRTRRAAGE
;
A
#
# COMPACT_ATOMS: atom_id res chain seq x y z
N MET A 1 -3.11 -30.27 -20.25
CA MET A 1 -3.80 -29.51 -21.32
C MET A 1 -3.02 -28.21 -21.49
N SER A 2 -2.78 -27.75 -22.72
CA SER A 2 -2.19 -26.41 -22.90
C SER A 2 -3.15 -25.39 -22.32
N GLU A 3 -2.61 -24.42 -21.58
CA GLU A 3 -3.42 -23.36 -20.98
C GLU A 3 -3.99 -22.48 -22.10
N ARG A 4 -5.31 -22.18 -22.03
CA ARG A 4 -6.01 -21.33 -23.00
C ARG A 4 -6.89 -20.31 -22.29
N LEU A 5 -6.52 -19.03 -22.40
CA LEU A 5 -7.20 -17.93 -21.71
C LEU A 5 -8.24 -17.24 -22.61
N LEU A 6 -9.42 -16.96 -22.06
CA LEU A 6 -10.41 -16.10 -22.70
C LEU A 6 -10.37 -14.69 -22.13
N PHE A 7 -9.90 -13.73 -22.93
CA PHE A 7 -9.89 -12.32 -22.56
C PHE A 7 -11.23 -11.66 -22.90
N VAL A 8 -11.90 -11.10 -21.90
CA VAL A 8 -13.16 -10.38 -22.08
C VAL A 8 -12.89 -8.90 -22.25
N THR A 9 -13.48 -8.26 -23.26
CA THR A 9 -13.29 -6.81 -23.48
C THR A 9 -14.48 -6.14 -24.15
N GLY A 10 -14.52 -4.81 -24.09
CA GLY A 10 -15.49 -3.98 -24.81
C GLY A 10 -14.97 -3.57 -26.19
N LYS A 11 -15.85 -2.98 -27.02
CA LYS A 11 -15.53 -2.62 -28.41
C LYS A 11 -14.34 -1.66 -28.52
N LEU A 12 -14.24 -0.66 -27.64
CA LEU A 12 -13.22 0.38 -27.73
C LEU A 12 -11.82 -0.13 -27.34
N ALA A 13 -11.75 -1.07 -26.40
CA ALA A 13 -10.49 -1.64 -25.93
C ALA A 13 -10.02 -2.83 -26.80
N ALA A 14 -10.89 -3.41 -27.63
CA ALA A 14 -10.57 -4.60 -28.41
C ALA A 14 -9.37 -4.45 -29.38
N PRO A 15 -9.23 -3.34 -30.15
CA PRO A 15 -8.06 -3.17 -31.02
C PRO A 15 -6.75 -3.10 -30.23
N ALA A 16 -6.73 -2.29 -29.17
CA ALA A 16 -5.55 -2.12 -28.31
C ALA A 16 -5.19 -3.41 -27.57
N LEU A 17 -6.18 -4.18 -27.12
CA LEU A 17 -5.96 -5.49 -26.50
C LEU A 17 -5.33 -6.49 -27.48
N ARG A 18 -5.83 -6.54 -28.73
CA ARG A 18 -5.24 -7.41 -29.77
C ARG A 18 -3.80 -7.05 -30.06
N ASP A 19 -3.49 -5.76 -30.19
CA ASP A 19 -2.13 -5.29 -30.43
C ASP A 19 -1.21 -5.62 -29.24
N THR A 20 -1.68 -5.41 -28.01
CA THR A 20 -0.91 -5.70 -26.80
C THR A 20 -0.60 -7.18 -26.65
N LEU A 21 -1.61 -8.06 -26.79
CA LEU A 21 -1.42 -9.51 -26.71
C LEU A 21 -0.60 -10.05 -27.88
N GLY A 22 -0.78 -9.50 -29.08
CA GLY A 22 -0.02 -9.92 -30.27
C GLY A 22 1.45 -9.54 -30.25
N ARG A 23 1.86 -8.59 -29.40
CA ARG A 23 3.27 -8.20 -29.18
C ARG A 23 3.90 -8.89 -27.96
N ALA A 24 3.09 -9.51 -27.11
CA ALA A 24 3.57 -10.16 -25.88
C ALA A 24 4.03 -11.60 -26.18
N ASP A 25 5.11 -12.03 -25.54
CA ASP A 25 5.52 -13.42 -25.51
C ASP A 25 4.79 -14.12 -24.36
N LEU A 26 3.74 -14.88 -24.68
CA LEU A 26 2.83 -15.48 -23.70
C LEU A 26 3.00 -17.00 -23.67
N PRO A 27 3.10 -17.63 -22.48
CA PRO A 27 3.30 -19.07 -22.35
C PRO A 27 2.02 -19.90 -22.60
N PHE A 28 0.95 -19.29 -23.08
CA PHE A 28 -0.38 -19.89 -23.24
C PHE A 28 -1.07 -19.41 -24.51
N ASP A 29 -2.05 -20.19 -24.99
CA ASP A 29 -2.94 -19.78 -26.07
C ASP A 29 -4.02 -18.84 -25.53
N TYR A 30 -4.61 -18.02 -26.40
CA TYR A 30 -5.70 -17.12 -25.98
C TYR A 30 -6.75 -16.87 -27.06
N ASP A 31 -7.96 -16.54 -26.60
CA ASP A 31 -9.08 -16.04 -27.39
C ASP A 31 -9.56 -14.70 -26.82
N ILE A 32 -10.23 -13.88 -27.64
CA ILE A 32 -10.75 -12.56 -27.23
C ILE A 32 -12.26 -12.50 -27.47
N ALA A 33 -13.03 -12.42 -26.39
CA ALA A 33 -14.47 -12.15 -26.41
C ALA A 33 -14.75 -10.64 -26.36
N VAL A 34 -15.18 -10.07 -27.49
CA VAL A 34 -15.61 -8.67 -27.57
C VAL A 34 -17.10 -8.58 -27.32
N LEU A 35 -17.50 -8.21 -26.10
CA LEU A 35 -18.91 -8.07 -25.73
C LEU A 35 -19.52 -6.80 -26.34
N LYS A 36 -20.84 -6.79 -26.49
CA LYS A 36 -21.61 -5.68 -27.12
C LYS A 36 -21.75 -4.46 -26.21
N ILE A 37 -20.64 -3.98 -25.64
CA ILE A 37 -20.53 -2.77 -24.82
C ILE A 37 -19.38 -1.91 -25.32
N THR A 38 -19.54 -0.58 -25.30
CA THR A 38 -18.53 0.34 -25.85
C THR A 38 -17.30 0.45 -24.94
N VAL A 39 -17.49 0.60 -23.63
CA VAL A 39 -16.41 0.80 -22.65
C VAL A 39 -16.35 -0.39 -21.69
N ALA A 40 -15.19 -1.04 -21.61
CA ALA A 40 -14.99 -2.26 -20.81
C ALA A 40 -15.11 -2.03 -19.30
N ALA A 41 -14.70 -0.86 -18.80
CA ALA A 41 -14.83 -0.49 -17.38
C ALA A 41 -16.29 -0.37 -16.89
N LEU A 42 -17.27 -0.40 -17.81
CA LEU A 42 -18.71 -0.37 -17.47
C LEU A 42 -19.33 -1.77 -17.32
N MET A 43 -18.53 -2.83 -17.45
CA MET A 43 -18.98 -4.20 -17.27
C MET A 43 -19.09 -4.53 -15.78
N THR A 44 -20.13 -5.31 -15.43
CA THR A 44 -20.23 -6.00 -14.14
C THR A 44 -20.06 -7.50 -14.36
N THR A 45 -19.63 -8.23 -13.33
CA THR A 45 -19.50 -9.70 -13.41
C THR A 45 -20.84 -10.35 -13.76
N ASP A 46 -21.96 -9.89 -13.20
CA ASP A 46 -23.32 -10.34 -13.58
C ASP A 46 -23.67 -10.10 -15.06
N TRP A 47 -23.26 -8.95 -15.61
CA TRP A 47 -23.52 -8.62 -17.00
C TRP A 47 -22.67 -9.49 -17.92
N ILE A 48 -21.38 -9.64 -17.61
CA ILE A 48 -20.48 -10.55 -18.33
C ILE A 48 -21.05 -11.96 -18.32
N ALA A 49 -21.44 -12.46 -17.13
CA ALA A 49 -22.05 -13.77 -16.97
C ALA A 49 -23.19 -13.95 -17.99
N ARG A 50 -24.11 -12.99 -18.09
CA ARG A 50 -25.28 -13.07 -18.99
C ARG A 50 -24.96 -13.12 -20.48
N PHE A 51 -23.90 -12.47 -20.94
CA PHE A 51 -23.63 -12.26 -22.37
C PHE A 51 -22.37 -12.94 -22.89
N LEU A 52 -21.53 -13.48 -22.01
CA LEU A 52 -20.33 -14.22 -22.39
C LEU A 52 -20.69 -15.66 -22.74
N GLU A 53 -20.15 -16.12 -23.86
CA GLU A 53 -20.15 -17.52 -24.27
C GLU A 53 -18.72 -18.04 -24.12
N VAL A 54 -18.56 -19.21 -23.51
CA VAL A 54 -17.25 -19.82 -23.22
C VAL A 54 -17.21 -21.18 -23.89
N GLU A 55 -16.19 -21.40 -24.72
CA GLU A 55 -15.96 -22.68 -25.39
C GLU A 55 -15.30 -23.68 -24.44
N GLU A 56 -15.52 -24.99 -24.67
CA GLU A 56 -15.00 -26.06 -23.79
C GLU A 56 -13.46 -26.09 -23.68
N ALA A 57 -12.75 -25.51 -24.65
CA ALA A 57 -11.28 -25.48 -24.66
C ALA A 57 -10.69 -24.39 -23.75
N VAL A 58 -11.49 -23.46 -23.23
CA VAL A 58 -11.03 -22.38 -22.35
C VAL A 58 -10.73 -22.94 -20.96
N THR A 59 -9.54 -22.69 -20.45
CA THR A 59 -9.12 -23.13 -19.11
C THR A 59 -9.20 -22.02 -18.06
N ARG A 60 -9.25 -20.75 -18.48
CA ARG A 60 -9.32 -19.59 -17.58
C ARG A 60 -9.94 -18.37 -18.27
N ILE A 61 -10.72 -17.58 -17.54
CA ILE A 61 -11.35 -16.34 -18.03
C ILE A 61 -10.65 -15.14 -17.39
N LEU A 62 -10.15 -14.22 -18.20
CA LEU A 62 -9.61 -12.94 -17.71
C LEU A 62 -10.57 -11.80 -18.06
N ILE A 63 -11.13 -11.16 -17.04
CA ILE A 63 -11.96 -9.97 -17.22
C ILE A 63 -11.16 -8.68 -16.96
N PRO A 64 -11.58 -7.53 -17.50
CA PRO A 64 -10.92 -6.25 -17.22
C PRO A 64 -10.83 -5.97 -15.72
N GLY A 65 -9.69 -5.49 -15.24
CA GLY A 65 -9.44 -5.30 -13.80
C GLY A 65 -10.42 -4.38 -13.08
N MET A 66 -10.99 -3.43 -13.82
CA MET A 66 -11.94 -2.45 -13.29
C MET A 66 -13.39 -2.95 -13.28
N CYS A 67 -13.67 -4.20 -13.66
CA CYS A 67 -15.03 -4.74 -13.61
C CYS A 67 -15.57 -4.75 -12.18
N GLU A 68 -16.80 -4.28 -12.02
CA GLU A 68 -17.51 -4.31 -10.74
C GLU A 68 -18.11 -5.69 -10.45
N GLY A 69 -18.17 -6.06 -9.18
CA GLY A 69 -18.75 -7.32 -8.70
C GLY A 69 -17.73 -8.43 -8.41
N GLU A 70 -18.21 -9.48 -7.74
CA GLU A 70 -17.42 -10.65 -7.36
C GLU A 70 -17.13 -11.53 -8.59
N VAL A 71 -15.86 -11.92 -8.73
CA VAL A 71 -15.41 -12.69 -9.90
C VAL A 71 -15.88 -14.15 -9.84
N ASP A 72 -16.13 -14.67 -8.63
CA ASP A 72 -16.58 -16.04 -8.38
C ASP A 72 -17.89 -16.36 -9.12
N VAL A 73 -18.75 -15.36 -9.35
CA VAL A 73 -19.99 -15.50 -10.15
C VAL A 73 -19.71 -16.06 -11.55
N LEU A 74 -18.59 -15.68 -12.16
CA LEU A 74 -18.18 -16.18 -13.48
C LEU A 74 -17.61 -17.59 -13.37
N SER A 75 -16.78 -17.83 -12.34
CA SER A 75 -16.19 -19.14 -12.08
C SER A 75 -17.28 -20.21 -11.87
N GLU A 76 -18.30 -19.90 -11.06
CA GLU A 76 -19.44 -20.76 -10.79
C GLU A 76 -20.29 -21.02 -12.04
N ARG A 77 -20.52 -19.98 -12.85
CA ARG A 77 -21.37 -20.09 -14.04
C ARG A 77 -20.74 -20.93 -15.15
N PHE A 78 -19.45 -20.73 -15.40
CA PHE A 78 -18.77 -21.33 -16.55
C PHE A 78 -17.93 -22.57 -16.18
N GLY A 79 -17.79 -22.89 -14.89
CA GLY A 79 -17.05 -24.06 -14.42
C GLY A 79 -15.54 -23.97 -14.65
N VAL A 80 -15.03 -22.77 -14.95
CA VAL A 80 -13.60 -22.49 -15.19
C VAL A 80 -13.18 -21.29 -14.35
N PRO A 81 -11.95 -21.24 -13.80
CA PRO A 81 -11.49 -20.11 -13.01
C PRO A 81 -11.60 -18.80 -13.77
N ALA A 82 -12.16 -17.78 -13.12
CA ALA A 82 -12.20 -16.42 -13.61
C ALA A 82 -11.40 -15.50 -12.69
N GLU A 83 -10.64 -14.57 -13.26
CA GLU A 83 -9.85 -13.59 -12.51
C GLU A 83 -9.94 -12.19 -13.14
N LYS A 84 -9.71 -11.17 -12.31
CA LYS A 84 -9.60 -9.78 -12.78
C LYS A 84 -8.16 -9.52 -13.21
N GLY A 85 -7.99 -9.09 -14.45
CA GLY A 85 -6.70 -8.65 -14.98
C GLY A 85 -6.28 -7.27 -14.42
N PRO A 86 -5.20 -6.68 -14.94
CA PRO A 86 -4.82 -5.31 -14.59
C PRO A 86 -5.89 -4.30 -15.04
N GLY A 87 -5.95 -3.15 -14.36
CA GLY A 87 -6.86 -2.06 -14.72
C GLY A 87 -6.54 -1.36 -16.05
N ASP A 88 -5.32 -1.55 -16.57
CA ASP A 88 -4.91 -1.12 -17.91
C ASP A 88 -4.36 -2.31 -18.70
N LEU A 89 -4.86 -2.47 -19.92
CA LEU A 89 -4.42 -3.50 -20.85
C LEU A 89 -2.92 -3.40 -21.18
N LYS A 90 -2.33 -2.20 -21.20
CA LYS A 90 -0.88 -2.02 -21.42
C LYS A 90 -0.03 -2.68 -20.34
N ALA A 91 -0.61 -3.05 -19.19
CA ALA A 91 0.04 -3.78 -18.11
C ALA A 91 -0.08 -5.31 -18.18
N LEU A 92 -0.79 -5.85 -19.16
CA LEU A 92 -0.90 -7.30 -19.33
C LEU A 92 0.47 -7.99 -19.50
N PRO A 93 1.43 -7.49 -20.31
CA PRO A 93 2.71 -8.17 -20.47
C PRO A 93 3.49 -8.31 -19.16
N SER A 94 3.60 -7.23 -18.38
CA SER A 94 4.28 -7.25 -17.08
C SER A 94 3.53 -8.09 -16.05
N TRP A 95 2.19 -8.06 -16.07
CA TRP A 95 1.35 -8.88 -15.21
C TRP A 95 1.61 -10.37 -15.43
N PHE A 96 1.54 -10.87 -16.66
CA PHE A 96 1.79 -12.30 -16.92
C PHE A 96 3.24 -12.72 -16.65
N GLY A 97 4.23 -11.87 -16.95
CA GLY A 97 5.64 -12.16 -16.68
C GLY A 97 5.99 -12.31 -15.20
N GLN A 98 5.10 -11.91 -14.28
CA GLN A 98 5.31 -11.93 -12.82
C GLN A 98 4.27 -12.75 -12.08
N ALA A 99 3.43 -13.54 -12.76
CA ALA A 99 2.32 -14.26 -12.13
C ALA A 99 2.81 -15.26 -11.05
N GLU A 100 3.86 -16.03 -11.35
CA GLU A 100 4.42 -17.00 -10.41
C GLU A 100 5.05 -16.32 -9.19
N ALA A 101 5.79 -15.23 -9.39
CA ALA A 101 6.37 -14.42 -8.32
C ALA A 101 5.29 -13.88 -7.37
N ARG A 102 4.19 -13.33 -7.91
CA ARG A 102 3.10 -12.77 -7.10
C ARG A 102 2.30 -13.82 -6.34
N SER A 103 2.25 -15.06 -6.83
CA SER A 103 1.52 -16.14 -6.14
C SER A 103 2.11 -16.55 -4.79
N SER A 104 3.41 -16.29 -4.57
CA SER A 104 4.10 -16.54 -3.31
C SER A 104 4.42 -15.25 -2.54
N TYR A 105 3.82 -14.11 -2.91
CA TYR A 105 4.05 -12.81 -2.29
C TYR A 105 3.10 -12.59 -1.09
N GLY A 106 3.58 -11.89 -0.06
CA GLY A 106 2.77 -11.42 1.06
C GLY A 106 3.21 -11.91 2.43
N GLU A 107 4.04 -12.97 2.48
CA GLU A 107 4.71 -13.37 3.72
C GLU A 107 5.76 -12.32 4.14
N ARG A 108 5.99 -12.21 5.45
CA ARG A 108 7.02 -11.37 6.06
C ARG A 108 7.52 -12.04 7.32
N ASP A 109 8.79 -11.80 7.67
CA ASP A 109 9.42 -12.34 8.88
C ASP A 109 9.94 -11.27 9.86
N ILE A 110 9.66 -10.00 9.56
CA ILE A 110 9.87 -8.86 10.46
C ILE A 110 8.53 -8.51 11.11
N ARG A 111 8.50 -8.45 12.44
CA ARG A 111 7.36 -7.98 13.24
C ARG A 111 7.37 -6.47 13.41
N VAL A 112 6.20 -5.86 13.34
CA VAL A 112 5.99 -4.41 13.47
C VAL A 112 5.31 -4.09 14.79
N PHE A 113 6.02 -3.35 15.62
CA PHE A 113 5.55 -2.74 16.86
C PHE A 113 5.06 -1.33 16.50
N ALA A 114 3.81 -1.02 16.84
CA ALA A 114 3.22 0.29 16.62
C ALA A 114 3.04 1.03 17.95
N GLU A 115 3.74 2.14 18.09
CA GLU A 115 3.73 2.92 19.34
C GLU A 115 2.51 3.83 19.44
N ILE A 116 1.78 3.70 20.54
CA ILE A 116 0.86 4.73 21.02
C ILE A 116 1.66 5.64 21.96
N ASN A 117 2.01 6.82 21.48
CA ASN A 117 2.80 7.77 22.26
C ASN A 117 1.98 8.36 23.42
N HIS A 118 2.63 8.55 24.56
CA HIS A 118 2.10 9.27 25.72
C HIS A 118 0.75 8.75 26.24
N VAL A 119 0.60 7.42 26.32
CA VAL A 119 -0.61 6.73 26.80
C VAL A 119 -1.18 7.33 28.10
N PRO A 120 -0.39 7.72 29.13
CA PRO A 120 -0.93 8.30 30.37
C PRO A 120 -1.67 9.64 30.21
N ARG A 121 -1.58 10.27 29.04
CA ARG A 121 -2.26 11.53 28.69
C ARG A 121 -3.55 11.31 27.88
N LEU A 122 -3.77 10.11 27.38
CA LEU A 122 -4.93 9.75 26.58
C LEU A 122 -6.03 9.18 27.48
N ASP A 123 -7.28 9.32 27.05
CA ASP A 123 -8.37 8.55 27.61
C ASP A 123 -8.38 7.12 27.05
N ARG A 124 -9.16 6.23 27.69
CA ARG A 124 -9.17 4.81 27.35
C ARG A 124 -9.72 4.55 25.96
N ASP A 125 -10.79 5.25 25.58
CA ASP A 125 -11.44 5.08 24.28
C ASP A 125 -10.47 5.44 23.15
N ARG A 126 -9.68 6.50 23.31
CA ARG A 126 -8.66 6.90 22.34
C ARG A 126 -7.53 5.89 22.22
N VAL A 127 -7.08 5.29 23.33
CA VAL A 127 -6.07 4.22 23.30
C VAL A 127 -6.60 3.00 22.53
N MET A 128 -7.86 2.61 22.78
CA MET A 128 -8.50 1.50 22.06
C MET A 128 -8.68 1.79 20.57
N GLU A 129 -9.06 3.02 20.21
CA GLU A 129 -9.20 3.45 18.82
C GLU A 129 -7.85 3.38 18.07
N LEU A 130 -6.79 3.90 18.68
CA LEU A 130 -5.44 3.87 18.09
C LEU A 130 -4.90 2.43 17.97
N ALA A 131 -5.10 1.59 18.98
CA ALA A 131 -4.73 0.18 18.93
C ALA A 131 -5.48 -0.56 17.80
N GLY A 132 -6.77 -0.28 17.63
CA GLY A 132 -7.58 -0.79 16.53
C GLY A 132 -7.04 -0.35 15.17
N TYR A 133 -6.79 0.95 15.01
CA TYR A 133 -6.22 1.53 13.79
C TYR A 133 -4.87 0.87 13.42
N TYR A 134 -3.96 0.70 14.38
CA TYR A 134 -2.66 0.08 14.11
C TYR A 134 -2.75 -1.41 13.81
N ARG A 135 -3.66 -2.15 14.44
CA ARG A 135 -3.94 -3.54 14.06
C ARG A 135 -4.48 -3.63 12.63
N ASP A 136 -5.40 -2.75 12.26
CA ASP A 136 -5.96 -2.71 10.89
C ASP A 136 -4.89 -2.29 9.85
N ALA A 137 -3.90 -1.49 10.27
CA ALA A 137 -2.70 -1.19 9.49
C ALA A 137 -1.72 -2.38 9.38
N GLY A 138 -1.90 -3.44 10.20
CA GLY A 138 -1.13 -4.68 10.14
C GLY A 138 -0.07 -4.84 11.24
N ALA A 139 -0.06 -3.98 12.26
CA ALA A 139 0.86 -4.11 13.40
C ALA A 139 0.66 -5.44 14.15
N ASP A 140 1.77 -6.04 14.58
CA ASP A 140 1.74 -7.29 15.36
C ASP A 140 1.63 -7.00 16.87
N VAL A 141 2.28 -5.93 17.33
CA VAL A 141 2.35 -5.55 18.74
C VAL A 141 2.01 -4.08 18.88
N ILE A 142 1.17 -3.75 19.87
CA ILE A 142 0.90 -2.37 20.26
C ILE A 142 1.84 -2.00 21.40
N ASP A 143 2.72 -1.03 21.14
CA ASP A 143 3.64 -0.51 22.14
C ASP A 143 3.03 0.69 22.87
N LEU A 144 3.08 0.66 24.20
CA LEU A 144 2.48 1.65 25.06
C LEU A 144 3.55 2.61 25.58
N GLY A 145 3.76 3.71 24.85
CA GLY A 145 4.74 4.75 25.19
C GLY A 145 4.33 5.56 26.41
N LEU A 146 5.11 5.50 27.49
CA LEU A 146 4.84 6.29 28.70
C LEU A 146 5.45 7.70 28.61
N SER A 147 4.88 8.64 29.37
CA SER A 147 5.35 10.03 29.40
C SER A 147 6.18 10.30 30.65
N LEU A 148 7.27 11.05 30.48
CA LEU A 148 7.97 11.67 31.61
C LEU A 148 7.01 12.57 32.42
N GLY A 149 7.02 12.40 33.74
CA GLY A 149 6.32 13.27 34.70
C GLY A 149 4.89 12.86 35.08
N ARG A 150 4.37 11.73 34.58
CA ARG A 150 3.11 11.15 35.06
C ARG A 150 3.24 9.64 35.15
N ASN A 151 3.20 9.10 36.37
CA ASN A 151 3.18 7.66 36.54
C ASN A 151 1.84 7.07 36.05
N TRP A 152 1.91 5.83 35.57
CA TRP A 152 0.75 5.11 35.05
C TRP A 152 0.29 3.94 35.93
N LEU A 153 0.87 3.83 37.14
CA LEU A 153 0.67 2.70 38.07
C LEU A 153 -0.80 2.43 38.43
N ARG A 154 -1.62 3.47 38.58
CA ARG A 154 -3.02 3.33 38.98
C ARG A 154 -3.94 2.94 37.83
N ASP A 155 -3.78 3.61 36.69
CA ASP A 155 -4.73 3.52 35.57
C ASP A 155 -4.29 2.45 34.54
N GLY A 156 -2.98 2.20 34.43
CA GLY A 156 -2.35 1.25 33.50
C GLY A 156 -2.87 -0.18 33.56
N PRO A 157 -2.99 -0.82 34.74
CA PRO A 157 -3.45 -2.21 34.81
C PRO A 157 -4.82 -2.43 34.15
N GLY A 158 -5.74 -1.47 34.31
CA GLY A 158 -7.08 -1.55 33.73
C GLY A 158 -7.07 -1.42 32.21
N VAL A 159 -6.27 -0.50 31.67
CA VAL A 159 -6.14 -0.29 30.21
C VAL A 159 -5.44 -1.49 29.56
N ILE A 160 -4.36 -1.98 30.14
CA ILE A 160 -3.65 -3.17 29.66
C ILE A 160 -4.59 -4.38 29.64
N ALA A 161 -5.35 -4.61 30.72
CA ALA A 161 -6.30 -5.71 30.78
C ALA A 161 -7.40 -5.63 29.70
N GLU A 162 -7.89 -4.42 29.40
CA GLU A 162 -8.89 -4.17 28.36
C GLU A 162 -8.34 -4.45 26.96
N LEU A 163 -7.15 -3.96 26.65
CA LEU A 163 -6.45 -4.25 25.40
C LEU A 163 -6.17 -5.76 25.24
N ARG A 164 -5.71 -6.43 26.30
CA ARG A 164 -5.50 -7.89 26.29
C ARG A 164 -6.80 -8.65 26.05
N ALA A 165 -7.90 -8.23 26.68
CA ALA A 165 -9.22 -8.81 26.46
C ALA A 165 -9.72 -8.62 25.01
N ALA A 166 -9.31 -7.53 24.35
CA ALA A 166 -9.57 -7.27 22.93
C ALA A 166 -8.61 -8.00 21.98
N GLY A 167 -7.69 -8.82 22.49
CA GLY A 167 -6.81 -9.70 21.72
C GLY A 167 -5.52 -9.06 21.23
N PHE A 168 -5.12 -7.90 21.76
CA PHE A 168 -3.86 -7.26 21.38
C PHE A 168 -2.65 -7.93 22.06
N GLU A 169 -1.56 -8.09 21.30
CA GLU A 169 -0.22 -8.32 21.85
C GLU A 169 0.37 -6.96 22.23
N LEU A 170 0.95 -6.87 23.42
CA LEU A 170 1.30 -5.58 24.03
C LEU A 170 2.76 -5.50 24.42
N SER A 171 3.30 -4.31 24.27
CA SER A 171 4.59 -3.87 24.77
C SER A 171 4.43 -2.61 25.62
N ILE A 172 5.35 -2.38 26.55
CA ILE A 172 5.38 -1.17 27.38
C ILE A 172 6.74 -0.49 27.21
N ASP A 173 6.76 0.82 26.96
CA ASP A 173 8.00 1.61 26.89
C ASP A 173 8.16 2.51 28.12
N THR A 174 9.01 2.07 29.05
CA THR A 174 9.44 2.78 30.25
C THR A 174 10.71 2.17 30.85
N LEU A 175 11.52 3.03 31.49
CA LEU A 175 12.67 2.61 32.28
C LEU A 175 12.35 2.48 33.78
N ASP A 176 11.15 2.88 34.21
CA ASP A 176 10.75 2.88 35.62
C ASP A 176 10.47 1.46 36.13
N PRO A 177 11.18 0.98 37.17
CA PRO A 177 11.00 -0.39 37.68
C PRO A 177 9.58 -0.73 38.13
N ASP A 178 8.86 0.21 38.75
CA ASP A 178 7.52 -0.04 39.27
C ASP A 178 6.51 -0.14 38.12
N GLU A 179 6.66 0.68 37.09
CA GLU A 179 5.83 0.62 35.88
C GLU A 179 6.09 -0.65 35.07
N ILE A 180 7.35 -1.05 34.92
CA ILE A 180 7.73 -2.32 34.29
C ILE A 180 7.05 -3.50 34.99
N LEU A 181 7.21 -3.60 36.32
CA LEU A 181 6.65 -4.71 37.10
C LEU A 181 5.12 -4.69 37.11
N MET A 182 4.51 -3.50 37.09
CA MET A 182 3.07 -3.33 36.98
C MET A 182 2.57 -3.86 35.63
N ALA A 183 3.20 -3.46 34.53
CA ALA A 183 2.81 -3.85 33.18
C ALA A 183 3.02 -5.35 32.94
N ASP A 184 4.13 -5.92 33.40
CA ASP A 184 4.41 -7.36 33.36
C ASP A 184 3.32 -8.15 34.09
N LYS A 185 2.96 -7.72 35.30
CA LYS A 185 1.87 -8.34 36.07
C LYS A 185 0.50 -8.20 35.39
N ALA A 186 0.27 -7.09 34.69
CA ALA A 186 -0.94 -6.86 33.91
C ALA A 186 -0.96 -7.66 32.60
N GLY A 187 0.18 -8.23 32.19
CA GLY A 187 0.29 -9.21 31.11
C GLY A 187 0.71 -8.64 29.77
N VAL A 188 1.60 -7.65 29.73
CA VAL A 188 2.34 -7.28 28.50
C VAL A 188 3.30 -8.41 28.09
N GLN A 189 3.61 -8.52 26.80
CA GLN A 189 4.51 -9.53 26.24
C GLN A 189 5.95 -9.03 26.14
N TYR A 190 6.14 -7.72 25.96
CA TYR A 190 7.45 -7.08 25.86
C TYR A 190 7.58 -5.90 26.81
N VAL A 191 8.84 -5.59 27.15
CA VAL A 191 9.24 -4.43 27.94
C VAL A 191 10.39 -3.74 27.23
N LEU A 192 10.19 -2.48 26.88
CA LEU A 192 11.20 -1.55 26.36
C LEU A 192 11.50 -0.58 27.51
N SER A 193 12.69 -0.50 28.07
CA SER A 193 13.87 -1.35 27.81
C SER A 193 14.60 -1.67 29.11
N LEU A 194 15.43 -2.72 29.08
CA LEU A 194 16.39 -3.01 30.15
C LEU A 194 17.81 -2.60 29.76
N ASN A 195 18.54 -2.06 30.73
CA ASN A 195 19.97 -1.73 30.65
C ASN A 195 20.67 -2.03 31.98
N GLY A 196 21.91 -1.58 32.17
CA GLY A 196 22.72 -1.82 33.36
C GLY A 196 22.04 -1.40 34.67
N SER A 197 21.19 -0.36 34.64
CA SER A 197 20.53 0.18 35.83
C SER A 197 19.36 -0.69 36.33
N ASN A 198 18.64 -1.36 35.44
CA ASN A 198 17.39 -2.06 35.75
C ASN A 198 17.39 -3.54 35.31
N ARG A 199 18.45 -4.08 34.69
CA ARG A 199 18.53 -5.48 34.21
C ARG A 199 18.25 -6.54 35.27
N HIS A 200 18.50 -6.24 36.55
CA HIS A 200 18.18 -7.14 37.67
C HIS A 200 16.68 -7.48 37.76
N LEU A 201 15.80 -6.62 37.21
CA LEU A 201 14.37 -6.89 37.11
C LEU A 201 14.08 -8.12 36.25
N ALA A 202 14.94 -8.43 35.29
CA ALA A 202 14.78 -9.58 34.40
C ALA A 202 14.57 -10.89 35.15
N GLU A 203 15.11 -11.07 36.36
CA GLU A 203 14.89 -12.26 37.19
C GLU A 203 13.40 -12.50 37.47
N ARG A 204 12.62 -11.43 37.56
CA ARG A 204 11.20 -11.44 37.94
C ARG A 204 10.24 -11.32 36.77
N LEU A 205 10.68 -10.81 35.62
CA LEU A 205 9.80 -10.58 34.47
C LEU A 205 9.36 -11.87 33.78
N SER A 206 8.13 -11.89 33.33
CA SER A 206 7.60 -12.90 32.41
C SER A 206 7.68 -12.41 30.96
N ALA A 207 7.52 -11.10 30.74
CA ALA A 207 7.69 -10.43 29.46
C ALA A 207 9.12 -10.55 28.93
N THR A 208 9.26 -10.51 27.61
CA THR A 208 10.55 -10.51 26.91
C THR A 208 11.11 -9.09 26.87
N PRO A 209 12.24 -8.80 27.53
CA PRO A 209 12.81 -7.45 27.51
C PRO A 209 13.53 -7.15 26.20
N VAL A 210 13.45 -5.90 25.76
CA VAL A 210 14.38 -5.29 24.80
C VAL A 210 15.56 -4.72 25.58
N LEU A 211 16.77 -5.12 25.20
CA LEU A 211 18.01 -4.73 25.84
C LEU A 211 18.66 -3.60 25.06
N ILE A 212 18.98 -2.51 25.76
CA ILE A 212 19.62 -1.33 25.20
C ILE A 212 20.95 -1.05 25.92
N PRO A 213 21.91 -0.38 25.28
CA PRO A 213 23.13 0.04 25.96
C PRO A 213 22.84 1.15 26.99
N ASP A 214 23.72 1.32 27.97
CA ASP A 214 23.62 2.39 28.98
C ASP A 214 23.79 3.79 28.35
N THR A 215 24.62 3.88 27.31
CA THR A 215 24.72 5.03 26.38
C THR A 215 24.87 4.52 24.95
N PRO A 216 24.47 5.27 23.90
CA PRO A 216 24.49 4.76 22.52
C PRO A 216 25.82 4.15 22.07
N GLU A 217 26.97 4.69 22.51
CA GLU A 217 28.30 4.21 22.13
C GLU A 217 28.82 3.05 22.99
N ASP A 218 28.20 2.74 24.12
CA ASP A 218 28.69 1.75 25.08
C ASP A 218 28.12 0.35 24.81
N LEU A 219 28.60 -0.30 23.75
CA LEU A 219 28.21 -1.67 23.43
C LEU A 219 28.65 -2.69 24.48
N ASP A 220 29.67 -2.39 25.28
CA ASP A 220 30.14 -3.31 26.31
C ASP A 220 29.13 -3.41 27.47
N SER A 221 28.41 -2.32 27.77
CA SER A 221 27.27 -2.33 28.71
C SER A 221 26.11 -3.21 28.22
N LEU A 222 25.85 -3.19 26.91
CA LEU A 222 24.86 -4.04 26.27
C LEU A 222 25.29 -5.51 26.33
N ASP A 223 26.55 -5.81 26.02
CA ASP A 223 27.13 -7.17 26.11
C ASP A 223 27.01 -7.73 27.55
N ALA A 224 27.25 -6.89 28.56
CA ALA A 224 27.10 -7.29 29.95
C ALA A 224 25.64 -7.62 30.33
N THR A 225 24.68 -6.92 29.73
CA THR A 225 23.25 -7.13 29.94
C THR A 225 22.77 -8.38 29.20
N ILE A 226 23.17 -8.59 27.95
CA ILE A 226 22.95 -9.82 27.18
C ILE A 226 23.44 -11.03 27.98
N ALA A 227 24.70 -11.02 28.42
CA ALA A 227 25.29 -12.12 29.18
C ALA A 227 24.54 -12.41 30.50
N HIS A 228 23.90 -11.39 31.10
CA HIS A 228 23.06 -11.59 32.28
C HIS A 228 21.78 -12.35 31.94
N LEU A 229 21.07 -11.98 30.87
CA LEU A 229 19.86 -12.68 30.42
C LEU A 229 20.15 -14.10 29.93
N GLU A 230 21.26 -14.32 29.24
CA GLU A 230 21.70 -15.66 28.81
C GLU A 230 21.94 -16.59 30.01
N ARG A 231 22.57 -16.09 31.09
CA ARG A 231 22.75 -16.86 32.32
C ARG A 231 21.44 -17.22 33.01
N LEU A 232 20.42 -16.37 32.86
CA LEU A 232 19.06 -16.64 33.36
C LEU A 232 18.27 -17.58 32.43
N GLY A 233 18.75 -17.84 31.21
CA GLY A 233 18.05 -18.63 30.20
C GLY A 233 16.73 -17.98 29.75
N LYS A 234 16.64 -16.65 29.78
CA LYS A 234 15.44 -15.90 29.39
C LYS A 234 15.54 -15.40 27.96
N PRO A 235 14.44 -15.36 27.19
CA PRO A 235 14.41 -14.71 25.89
C PRO A 235 14.63 -13.20 26.06
N TYR A 236 15.21 -12.57 25.04
CA TYR A 236 15.42 -11.13 24.97
C TYR A 236 15.52 -10.69 23.51
N LEU A 237 15.38 -9.39 23.28
CA LEU A 237 15.68 -8.74 22.00
C LEU A 237 16.79 -7.71 22.22
N VAL A 238 17.62 -7.46 21.21
CA VAL A 238 18.75 -6.52 21.31
C VAL A 238 18.50 -5.29 20.44
N ASP A 239 18.53 -4.10 21.04
CA ASP A 239 18.44 -2.83 20.33
C ASP A 239 19.66 -1.92 20.64
N PRO A 240 20.62 -1.80 19.72
CA PRO A 240 21.77 -0.88 19.81
C PRO A 240 21.42 0.61 19.65
N ILE A 241 20.14 0.94 19.49
CA ILE A 241 19.56 2.27 19.30
C ILE A 241 20.03 2.96 18.01
N ILE A 242 19.09 3.15 17.08
CA ILE A 242 19.32 3.99 15.91
C ILE A 242 19.16 5.47 16.28
N GLU A 243 20.02 6.32 15.71
CA GLU A 243 20.04 7.75 16.00
C GLU A 243 19.54 8.61 14.83
N PRO A 244 18.99 9.80 15.09
CA PRO A 244 18.55 10.71 14.03
C PRO A 244 19.69 11.19 13.12
N ILE A 245 19.32 11.63 11.92
CA ILE A 245 20.25 12.27 10.97
C ILE A 245 20.82 13.54 11.62
N GLY A 246 22.15 13.68 11.57
CA GLY A 246 22.87 14.81 12.18
C GLY A 246 23.29 14.58 13.64
N PHE A 247 22.82 13.50 14.29
CA PHE A 247 23.16 13.18 15.68
C PHE A 247 23.98 11.89 15.83
N GLY A 248 24.04 11.04 14.81
CA GLY A 248 24.78 9.78 14.89
C GLY A 248 24.31 8.70 13.94
N PHE A 249 23.27 8.94 13.14
CA PHE A 249 22.64 7.95 12.24
C PHE A 249 23.60 6.96 11.57
N ALA A 250 24.60 7.44 10.83
CA ALA A 250 25.54 6.55 10.14
C ALA A 250 26.36 5.66 11.09
N ALA A 251 26.81 6.22 12.22
CA ALA A 251 27.51 5.46 13.26
C ALA A 251 26.57 4.45 13.92
N SER A 252 25.30 4.82 14.12
CA SER A 252 24.29 3.94 14.70
C SER A 252 24.01 2.71 13.84
N LEU A 253 23.92 2.85 12.51
CA LEU A 253 23.85 1.69 11.60
C LEU A 253 25.09 0.78 11.74
N GLY A 254 26.27 1.38 11.89
CA GLY A 254 27.51 0.65 12.18
C GLY A 254 27.44 -0.15 13.49
N ARG A 255 26.75 0.35 14.52
CA ARG A 255 26.54 -0.37 15.78
C ARG A 255 25.67 -1.61 15.59
N TYR A 256 24.60 -1.54 14.79
CA TYR A 256 23.80 -2.73 14.47
C TYR A 256 24.64 -3.82 13.80
N LEU A 257 25.47 -3.45 12.81
CA LEU A 257 26.37 -4.39 12.13
C LEU A 257 27.35 -5.03 13.11
N GLU A 258 27.94 -4.23 14.00
CA GLU A 258 28.88 -4.72 15.01
C GLU A 258 28.21 -5.65 16.02
N VAL A 259 26.98 -5.34 16.47
CA VAL A 259 26.24 -6.19 17.39
C VAL A 259 25.86 -7.52 16.73
N ARG A 260 25.39 -7.53 15.48
CA ARG A 260 25.17 -8.80 14.75
C ARG A 260 26.46 -9.62 14.62
N ARG A 261 27.61 -8.97 14.43
CA ARG A 261 28.91 -9.65 14.36
C ARG A 261 29.32 -10.26 15.72
N ARG A 262 29.06 -9.57 16.83
CA ARG A 262 29.34 -10.05 18.20
C ARG A 262 28.39 -11.15 18.64
N HIS A 263 27.11 -11.03 18.28
CA HIS A 263 26.02 -11.92 18.69
C HIS A 263 25.22 -12.41 17.46
N PRO A 264 25.78 -13.39 16.69
CA PRO A 264 25.18 -13.82 15.43
C PRO A 264 23.76 -14.35 15.53
N ASP A 265 23.43 -14.99 16.65
CA ASP A 265 22.14 -15.66 16.89
C ASP A 265 21.16 -14.81 17.71
N ALA A 266 21.55 -13.60 18.14
CA ALA A 266 20.66 -12.75 18.91
C ALA A 266 19.49 -12.26 18.05
N GLU A 267 18.28 -12.32 18.60
CA GLU A 267 17.13 -11.63 18.04
C GLU A 267 17.30 -10.13 18.25
N MET A 268 17.10 -9.35 17.19
CA MET A 268 17.35 -7.91 17.20
C MET A 268 16.07 -7.10 17.00
N PHE A 269 16.12 -5.87 17.47
CA PHE A 269 15.05 -4.90 17.45
C PHE A 269 15.57 -3.54 16.96
N MET A 270 14.79 -2.80 16.19
CA MET A 270 15.15 -1.45 15.74
C MET A 270 13.96 -0.48 15.80
N GLY A 271 14.09 0.59 16.59
CA GLY A 271 13.13 1.70 16.57
C GLY A 271 13.36 2.68 15.41
N ILE A 272 12.64 2.52 14.31
CA ILE A 272 12.82 3.36 13.09
C ILE A 272 12.11 4.73 13.18
N GLY A 273 11.21 4.90 14.15
CA GLY A 273 10.39 6.12 14.31
C GLY A 273 11.22 7.41 14.37
N ASN A 274 12.39 7.39 15.01
CA ASN A 274 13.29 8.55 15.09
C ASN A 274 13.73 9.10 13.73
N LEU A 275 13.68 8.29 12.65
CA LEU A 275 14.11 8.69 11.33
C LEU A 275 12.93 9.16 10.48
N THR A 276 11.79 8.47 10.54
CA THR A 276 10.57 8.88 9.85
C THR A 276 9.98 10.16 10.45
N GLU A 277 10.04 10.33 11.77
CA GLU A 277 9.50 11.49 12.49
C GLU A 277 10.39 12.74 12.38
N LEU A 278 11.72 12.58 12.26
CA LEU A 278 12.69 13.67 12.30
C LEU A 278 13.38 13.95 10.95
N THR A 279 12.78 13.49 9.85
CA THR A 279 13.25 13.76 8.49
C THR A 279 12.08 14.28 7.66
N GLU A 280 12.17 15.50 7.12
CA GLU A 280 11.19 16.07 6.20
C GLU A 280 11.30 15.41 4.81
N ALA A 281 10.88 14.14 4.72
CA ALA A 281 10.83 13.34 3.51
C ALA A 281 9.62 12.40 3.56
N ASP A 282 9.13 11.93 2.42
CA ASP A 282 8.04 10.95 2.37
C ASP A 282 8.46 9.67 3.12
N SER A 283 7.69 9.31 4.16
CA SER A 283 8.01 8.19 5.06
C SER A 283 8.11 6.85 4.31
N THR A 284 7.33 6.66 3.25
CA THR A 284 7.38 5.46 2.39
C THR A 284 8.80 5.08 1.98
N GLY A 285 9.61 6.05 1.51
CA GLY A 285 10.97 5.82 1.04
C GLY A 285 11.96 5.59 2.19
N VAL A 286 11.81 6.34 3.28
CA VAL A 286 12.64 6.19 4.49
C VAL A 286 12.41 4.81 5.12
N THR A 287 11.14 4.45 5.33
CA THR A 287 10.72 3.15 5.86
C THR A 287 11.21 2.01 4.98
N ALA A 288 11.06 2.09 3.65
CA ALA A 288 11.54 1.05 2.75
C ALA A 288 13.05 0.78 2.89
N LEU A 289 13.88 1.83 2.98
CA LEU A 289 15.32 1.69 3.14
C LEU A 289 15.70 1.09 4.51
N LEU A 290 15.07 1.54 5.59
CA LEU A 290 15.35 1.05 6.94
C LEU A 290 14.92 -0.42 7.10
N ILE A 291 13.75 -0.78 6.56
CA ILE A 291 13.28 -2.17 6.57
C ILE A 291 14.17 -3.06 5.68
N GLY A 292 14.65 -2.56 4.54
CA GLY A 292 15.65 -3.27 3.73
C GLY A 292 16.92 -3.58 4.52
N PHE A 293 17.45 -2.60 5.25
CA PHE A 293 18.59 -2.80 6.15
C PHE A 293 18.27 -3.84 7.25
N CYS A 294 17.08 -3.76 7.86
CA CYS A 294 16.64 -4.75 8.84
C CYS A 294 16.59 -6.16 8.26
N GLN A 295 16.02 -6.33 7.07
CA GLN A 295 15.90 -7.61 6.39
C GLN A 295 17.28 -8.22 6.10
N GLU A 296 18.21 -7.43 5.55
CA GLU A 296 19.56 -7.91 5.23
C GLU A 296 20.35 -8.33 6.47
N LEU A 297 20.16 -7.63 7.59
CA LEU A 297 20.86 -7.92 8.84
C LEU A 297 20.13 -8.93 9.75
N GLY A 298 18.95 -9.38 9.34
CA GLY A 298 18.10 -10.29 10.12
C GLY A 298 17.53 -9.65 11.39
N ILE A 299 17.25 -8.35 11.39
CA ILE A 299 16.51 -7.66 12.45
C ILE A 299 15.02 -7.94 12.24
N ARG A 300 14.45 -8.79 13.09
CA ARG A 300 13.08 -9.32 12.93
C ARG A 300 12.02 -8.54 13.71
N ASN A 301 12.38 -7.43 14.34
CA ASN A 301 11.46 -6.62 15.13
C ASN A 301 11.73 -5.14 14.91
N VAL A 302 10.69 -4.38 14.57
CA VAL A 302 10.82 -2.97 14.25
C VAL A 302 9.73 -2.18 14.98
N LEU A 303 10.10 -1.07 15.61
CA LEU A 303 9.17 -0.12 16.22
C LEU A 303 9.04 1.14 15.40
N THR A 304 7.81 1.56 15.16
CA THR A 304 7.51 2.84 14.49
C THR A 304 6.30 3.50 15.14
N THR A 305 6.06 4.76 14.78
CA THR A 305 4.96 5.59 15.28
C THR A 305 4.45 6.53 14.20
N GLU A 306 3.33 7.20 14.48
CA GLU A 306 2.65 8.16 13.61
C GLU A 306 2.28 9.44 14.40
N VAL A 307 3.29 10.12 14.95
CA VAL A 307 3.10 11.34 15.75
C VAL A 307 3.08 12.58 14.85
N ILE A 308 4.00 12.69 13.90
CA ILE A 308 4.05 13.80 12.95
C ILE A 308 3.19 13.52 11.71
N GLU A 309 2.60 14.57 11.15
CA GLU A 309 1.63 14.46 10.06
C GLU A 309 2.16 13.75 8.80
N TRP A 310 3.46 13.91 8.47
CA TRP A 310 4.05 13.26 7.30
C TRP A 310 4.44 11.80 7.53
N ALA A 311 4.48 11.34 8.79
CA ALA A 311 4.69 9.93 9.13
C ALA A 311 3.37 9.18 9.33
N ARG A 312 2.22 9.83 9.11
CA ARG A 312 0.93 9.15 9.14
C ARG A 312 0.88 8.04 8.08
N GLY A 313 0.48 6.85 8.49
CA GLY A 313 0.54 5.62 7.71
C GLY A 313 1.85 4.84 7.83
N ALA A 314 2.86 5.34 8.56
CA ALA A 314 4.17 4.68 8.68
C ALA A 314 4.09 3.26 9.25
N VAL A 315 3.08 2.93 10.07
CA VAL A 315 2.87 1.55 10.54
C VAL A 315 2.51 0.64 9.37
N HIS A 316 1.57 1.06 8.52
CA HIS A 316 1.20 0.29 7.33
C HIS A 316 2.35 0.22 6.33
N GLU A 317 3.09 1.32 6.15
CA GLU A 317 4.28 1.36 5.30
C GLU A 317 5.34 0.35 5.76
N ALA A 318 5.56 0.21 7.07
CA ALA A 318 6.50 -0.76 7.62
C ALA A 318 6.06 -2.21 7.32
N VAL A 319 4.76 -2.50 7.41
CA VAL A 319 4.20 -3.81 7.03
C VAL A 319 4.42 -4.10 5.55
N LEU A 320 4.09 -3.15 4.67
CA LEU A 320 4.25 -3.30 3.22
C LEU A 320 5.72 -3.46 2.84
N ALA A 321 6.61 -2.67 3.44
CA ALA A 321 8.04 -2.76 3.24
C ALA A 321 8.56 -4.13 3.71
N ALA A 322 8.11 -4.64 4.86
CA ALA A 322 8.53 -5.94 5.36
C ALA A 322 8.14 -7.07 4.40
N GLN A 323 6.93 -7.04 3.82
CA GLN A 323 6.50 -8.00 2.79
C GLN A 323 7.37 -7.91 1.53
N LEU A 324 7.62 -6.69 1.04
CA LEU A 324 8.43 -6.45 -0.15
C LEU A 324 9.88 -6.90 0.03
N MET A 325 10.51 -6.54 1.15
CA MET A 325 11.91 -6.86 1.41
C MET A 325 12.12 -8.33 1.71
N HIS A 326 11.21 -8.98 2.45
CA HIS A 326 11.25 -10.42 2.68
C HIS A 326 11.24 -11.20 1.37
N PHE A 327 10.26 -10.91 0.51
CA PHE A 327 10.17 -11.55 -0.81
C PHE A 327 11.40 -11.31 -1.68
N ALA A 328 11.89 -10.06 -1.71
CA ALA A 328 13.07 -9.69 -2.48
C ALA A 328 14.32 -10.45 -2.00
N HIS A 329 14.49 -10.55 -0.68
CA HIS A 329 15.59 -11.25 -0.03
C HIS A 329 15.56 -12.76 -0.32
N GLU A 330 14.42 -13.43 -0.12
CA GLU A 330 14.28 -14.87 -0.40
C GLU A 330 14.56 -15.23 -1.86
N ARG A 331 14.19 -14.35 -2.79
CA ARG A 331 14.39 -14.54 -4.23
C ARG A 331 15.79 -14.11 -4.70
N GLY A 332 16.60 -13.47 -3.85
CA GLY A 332 17.88 -12.90 -4.23
C GLY A 332 17.76 -11.84 -5.33
N ALA A 333 16.68 -11.06 -5.31
CA ALA A 333 16.34 -10.10 -6.36
C ALA A 333 16.14 -8.69 -5.77
N PRO A 334 16.34 -7.62 -6.55
CA PRO A 334 15.98 -6.28 -6.09
C PRO A 334 14.47 -6.16 -5.79
N PRO A 335 14.05 -5.35 -4.80
CA PRO A 335 12.65 -5.12 -4.45
C PRO A 335 11.96 -4.21 -5.49
N LYS A 336 11.79 -4.74 -6.71
CA LYS A 336 11.25 -4.00 -7.86
C LYS A 336 10.29 -4.89 -8.64
N HIS A 337 9.23 -4.29 -9.19
CA HIS A 337 8.28 -5.01 -10.05
C HIS A 337 7.57 -6.17 -9.37
N ILE A 338 7.20 -5.98 -8.10
CA ILE A 338 6.51 -6.97 -7.27
C ILE A 338 5.28 -6.31 -6.66
N ASP A 339 5.50 -5.25 -5.88
CA ASP A 339 4.47 -4.47 -5.23
C ASP A 339 4.81 -2.97 -5.29
N GLY A 340 3.94 -2.20 -5.94
CA GLY A 340 4.06 -0.75 -6.09
C GLY A 340 3.37 0.05 -5.00
N ARG A 341 2.76 -0.56 -3.97
CA ARG A 341 1.94 0.14 -2.97
C ARG A 341 2.69 1.21 -2.17
N LEU A 342 4.01 1.14 -2.06
CA LEU A 342 4.83 2.20 -1.45
C LEU A 342 5.10 3.39 -2.39
N LEU A 343 4.75 3.31 -3.67
CA LEU A 343 4.83 4.42 -4.63
C LEU A 343 3.55 5.26 -4.55
N THR A 344 3.54 6.25 -3.67
CA THR A 344 2.35 7.08 -3.43
C THR A 344 2.25 8.23 -4.44
N VAL A 345 3.34 8.94 -4.70
CA VAL A 345 3.33 10.11 -5.61
C VAL A 345 3.46 9.69 -7.08
N LYS A 346 4.32 8.70 -7.36
CA LYS A 346 4.68 8.27 -8.73
C LYS A 346 4.02 6.94 -9.07
N ASP A 347 3.82 6.70 -10.35
CA ASP A 347 3.41 5.38 -10.84
C ASP A 347 4.66 4.54 -11.17
N GLU A 348 4.55 3.22 -11.02
CA GLU A 348 5.63 2.27 -11.33
C GLU A 348 6.10 2.37 -12.78
N GLU A 349 5.15 2.52 -13.70
CA GLU A 349 5.40 2.73 -15.12
C GLU A 349 4.45 3.79 -15.66
N PHE A 350 4.94 4.68 -16.51
CA PHE A 350 4.13 5.69 -17.18
C PHE A 350 3.88 5.32 -18.65
N ARG A 351 2.64 5.00 -19.00
CA ARG A 351 2.27 4.43 -20.32
C ARG A 351 1.17 5.25 -21.02
N PRO A 352 1.42 6.52 -21.35
CA PRO A 352 0.42 7.35 -22.03
C PRO A 352 0.09 6.84 -23.43
N TYR A 353 -1.00 7.32 -23.99
CA TYR A 353 -1.32 7.14 -25.41
C TYR A 353 -0.64 8.23 -26.23
N ALA A 354 -0.04 7.88 -27.37
CA ALA A 354 0.42 8.89 -28.31
C ALA A 354 -0.78 9.61 -28.94
N GLU A 355 -0.61 10.89 -29.32
CA GLU A 355 -1.67 11.66 -29.96
C GLU A 355 -2.23 10.97 -31.22
N ALA A 356 -1.38 10.32 -32.01
CA ALA A 356 -1.81 9.56 -33.19
C ALA A 356 -2.79 8.44 -32.82
N GLU A 357 -2.50 7.66 -31.76
CA GLU A 357 -3.41 6.63 -31.23
C GLU A 357 -4.74 7.27 -30.79
N LEU A 358 -4.70 8.43 -30.13
CA LEU A 358 -5.91 9.13 -29.67
C LEU A 358 -6.77 9.62 -30.84
N ARG A 359 -6.16 10.06 -31.95
CA ARG A 359 -6.88 10.46 -33.16
C ARG A 359 -7.53 9.27 -33.86
N GLU A 360 -6.86 8.13 -33.90
CA GLU A 360 -7.43 6.87 -34.40
C GLU A 360 -8.60 6.39 -33.53
N LEU A 361 -8.50 6.54 -32.20
CA LEU A 361 -9.59 6.27 -31.28
C LEU A 361 -10.77 7.21 -31.52
N GLN A 362 -10.52 8.52 -31.68
CA GLN A 362 -11.56 9.51 -31.96
C GLN A 362 -12.36 9.17 -33.22
N ALA A 363 -11.69 8.73 -34.30
CA ALA A 363 -12.34 8.39 -35.57
C ALA A 363 -13.41 7.28 -35.44
N GLN A 364 -13.36 6.49 -34.35
CA GLN A 364 -14.31 5.42 -34.06
C GLN A 364 -15.44 5.86 -33.10
N VAL A 365 -15.37 7.07 -32.55
CA VAL A 365 -16.37 7.61 -31.61
C VAL A 365 -17.53 8.24 -32.38
N THR A 366 -18.76 7.85 -32.04
CA THR A 366 -19.98 8.36 -32.67
C THR A 366 -20.93 9.06 -31.71
N ASP A 367 -20.57 9.10 -30.41
CA ASP A 367 -21.38 9.65 -29.33
C ASP A 367 -20.83 10.99 -28.83
N PRO A 368 -21.66 11.82 -28.17
CA PRO A 368 -21.26 13.15 -27.73
C PRO A 368 -20.41 13.14 -26.45
N ASN A 369 -20.12 11.99 -25.84
CA ASN A 369 -19.45 11.94 -24.54
C ASN A 369 -17.97 12.29 -24.68
N PHE A 370 -17.51 13.20 -23.82
CA PHE A 370 -16.10 13.56 -23.76
C PHE A 370 -15.29 12.46 -23.09
N ARG A 371 -14.19 12.12 -23.75
CA ARG A 371 -13.15 11.21 -23.28
C ARG A 371 -11.91 12.04 -22.99
N ILE A 372 -11.32 11.86 -21.82
CA ILE A 372 -10.13 12.60 -21.37
C ILE A 372 -8.95 11.64 -21.34
N PHE A 373 -7.81 12.07 -21.87
CA PHE A 373 -6.54 11.36 -21.82
C PHE A 373 -5.43 12.34 -21.46
N VAL A 374 -4.34 11.80 -20.91
CA VAL A 374 -3.20 12.59 -20.44
C VAL A 374 -1.91 11.92 -20.86
N ASP A 375 -0.96 12.70 -21.34
CA ASP A 375 0.45 12.30 -21.44
C ASP A 375 1.35 13.19 -20.55
N ALA A 376 2.67 13.12 -20.73
CA ALA A 376 3.60 13.90 -19.91
C ALA A 376 3.45 15.42 -20.09
N ASP A 377 2.95 15.85 -21.24
CA ASP A 377 2.99 17.22 -21.70
C ASP A 377 1.59 17.82 -21.85
N TRP A 378 0.58 17.01 -22.20
CA TRP A 378 -0.72 17.45 -22.68
C TRP A 378 -1.91 16.71 -22.04
N ILE A 379 -3.02 17.43 -21.96
CA ILE A 379 -4.35 16.89 -21.74
C ILE A 379 -5.09 16.88 -23.08
N TYR A 380 -5.71 15.75 -23.40
CA TYR A 380 -6.50 15.52 -24.60
C TYR A 380 -7.95 15.29 -24.21
N VAL A 381 -8.87 15.99 -24.85
CA VAL A 381 -10.31 15.83 -24.64
C VAL A 381 -11.01 15.73 -25.98
N PHE A 382 -11.74 14.65 -26.21
CA PHE A 382 -12.44 14.49 -27.47
C PHE A 382 -13.77 13.73 -27.36
N ASN A 383 -14.64 13.99 -28.33
CA ASN A 383 -15.84 13.23 -28.63
C ASN A 383 -15.94 13.05 -30.16
N ALA A 384 -17.13 12.69 -30.67
CA ALA A 384 -17.34 12.54 -32.11
C ALA A 384 -17.10 13.84 -32.92
N ASP A 385 -17.30 15.01 -32.32
CA ASP A 385 -17.31 16.31 -33.03
C ASP A 385 -16.04 17.14 -32.81
N ARG A 386 -15.36 16.98 -31.67
CA ARG A 386 -14.25 17.86 -31.24
C ARG A 386 -13.07 17.06 -30.72
N PHE A 387 -11.86 17.59 -30.97
CA PHE A 387 -10.61 17.13 -30.38
C PHE A 387 -9.85 18.36 -29.85
N VAL A 388 -9.77 18.48 -28.54
CA VAL A 388 -9.09 19.59 -27.84
C VAL A 388 -7.82 19.05 -27.21
N LYS A 389 -6.73 19.78 -27.38
CA LYS A 389 -5.42 19.50 -26.79
C LYS A 389 -4.93 20.76 -26.09
N GLY A 390 -4.48 20.64 -24.84
CA GLY A 390 -3.98 21.79 -24.10
C GLY A 390 -3.33 21.41 -22.77
N THR A 391 -2.89 22.43 -22.04
CA THR A 391 -2.28 22.28 -20.71
C THR A 391 -3.07 22.98 -19.60
N ASP A 392 -3.85 24.01 -19.95
CA ASP A 392 -4.73 24.73 -19.05
C ASP A 392 -6.14 24.14 -19.12
N PHE A 393 -6.61 23.60 -18.00
CA PHE A 393 -7.93 22.97 -17.96
C PHE A 393 -9.09 23.95 -18.17
N ASN A 394 -8.92 25.23 -17.86
CA ASN A 394 -9.95 26.25 -18.08
C ASN A 394 -10.10 26.56 -19.57
N GLU A 395 -8.97 26.71 -20.28
CA GLU A 395 -8.97 26.91 -21.73
C GLU A 395 -9.52 25.69 -22.47
N ILE A 396 -9.15 24.49 -22.02
CA ILE A 396 -9.70 23.24 -22.54
C ILE A 396 -11.21 23.22 -22.32
N PHE A 397 -11.68 23.45 -21.09
CA PHE A 397 -13.10 23.45 -20.74
C PHE A 397 -13.90 24.46 -21.59
N GLY A 398 -13.38 25.68 -21.78
CA GLY A 398 -14.00 26.70 -22.62
C GLY A 398 -14.20 26.27 -24.09
N GLN A 399 -13.34 25.39 -24.61
CA GLN A 399 -13.46 24.84 -25.97
C GLN A 399 -14.46 23.67 -26.08
N LEU A 400 -14.89 23.07 -24.95
CA LEU A 400 -15.84 21.95 -24.97
C LEU A 400 -17.29 22.41 -25.22
N GLY A 401 -17.62 23.67 -24.92
CA GLY A 401 -18.96 24.24 -25.13
C GLY A 401 -20.05 23.52 -24.33
N VAL A 402 -19.81 23.30 -23.03
CA VAL A 402 -20.72 22.60 -22.12
C VAL A 402 -21.42 23.60 -21.21
N ASP A 403 -22.73 23.72 -21.38
CA ASP A 403 -23.56 24.67 -20.63
C ASP A 403 -24.36 24.02 -19.47
N GLU A 404 -24.51 22.69 -19.48
CA GLU A 404 -25.25 21.97 -18.44
C GLU A 404 -24.41 21.88 -17.15
N ALA A 405 -24.92 22.43 -16.04
CA ALA A 405 -24.17 22.54 -14.78
C ALA A 405 -23.65 21.20 -14.22
N THR A 406 -24.44 20.13 -14.35
CA THR A 406 -24.08 18.77 -13.93
C THR A 406 -22.91 18.22 -14.75
N HIS A 407 -22.93 18.42 -16.07
CA HIS A 407 -21.88 18.00 -16.99
C HIS A 407 -20.63 18.87 -16.84
N ALA A 408 -20.80 20.18 -16.62
CA ALA A 408 -19.72 21.10 -16.32
C ALA A 408 -18.97 20.71 -15.03
N PHE A 409 -19.71 20.41 -13.95
CA PHE A 409 -19.11 19.92 -12.69
C PHE A 409 -18.34 18.63 -12.89
N TYR A 410 -18.92 17.67 -13.62
CA TYR A 410 -18.30 16.40 -13.93
C TYR A 410 -16.97 16.58 -14.69
N LEU A 411 -16.98 17.35 -15.78
CA LEU A 411 -15.78 17.61 -16.56
C LEU A 411 -14.75 18.42 -15.77
N GLY A 412 -15.17 19.40 -14.96
CA GLY A 412 -14.26 20.13 -14.07
C GLY A 412 -13.52 19.20 -13.10
N LYS A 413 -14.23 18.24 -12.48
CA LYS A 413 -13.62 17.21 -11.62
C LYS A 413 -12.56 16.40 -12.37
N GLU A 414 -12.93 15.86 -13.53
CA GLU A 414 -12.04 14.98 -14.30
C GLU A 414 -10.87 15.73 -14.94
N LEU A 415 -11.07 16.98 -15.39
CA LEU A 415 -10.01 17.83 -15.92
C LEU A 415 -9.01 18.28 -14.83
N MET A 416 -9.48 18.56 -13.61
CA MET A 416 -8.59 18.82 -12.48
C MET A 416 -7.74 17.59 -12.15
N LYS A 417 -8.36 16.41 -12.11
CA LYS A 417 -7.63 15.14 -11.90
C LYS A 417 -6.63 14.85 -13.02
N ALA A 418 -7.00 15.08 -14.27
CA ALA A 418 -6.11 14.99 -15.43
C ALA A 418 -4.92 15.96 -15.32
N THR A 419 -5.15 17.17 -14.80
CA THR A 419 -4.10 18.17 -14.56
C THR A 419 -3.09 17.69 -13.51
N ILE A 420 -3.57 17.13 -12.40
CA ILE A 420 -2.70 16.54 -11.36
C ILE A 420 -1.91 15.37 -11.94
N ALA A 421 -2.57 14.46 -12.67
CA ALA A 421 -1.92 13.32 -13.28
C ALA A 421 -0.81 13.73 -14.25
N ARG A 422 -1.04 14.77 -15.08
CA ARG A 422 -0.03 15.33 -15.98
C ARG A 422 1.18 15.86 -15.19
N ALA A 423 0.92 16.68 -14.18
CA ALA A 423 1.95 17.30 -13.37
C ALA A 423 2.84 16.27 -12.66
N LEU A 424 2.25 15.17 -12.19
CA LEU A 424 2.93 14.10 -11.45
C LEU A 424 3.36 12.92 -12.34
N ARG A 425 3.09 12.96 -13.64
CA ARG A 425 3.30 11.85 -14.61
C ARG A 425 2.66 10.54 -14.16
N LYS A 426 1.40 10.62 -13.74
CA LYS A 426 0.58 9.46 -13.34
C LYS A 426 -0.29 9.00 -14.50
N ASN A 427 -0.61 7.72 -14.56
CA ASN A 427 -1.52 7.15 -15.53
C ASN A 427 -2.95 7.55 -15.18
N TYR A 428 -3.42 8.63 -15.78
CA TYR A 428 -4.80 9.06 -15.66
C TYR A 428 -5.75 8.05 -16.29
N ARG A 429 -6.80 7.68 -15.54
CA ARG A 429 -7.95 6.94 -16.06
C ARG A 429 -9.22 7.67 -15.64
N GLN A 430 -10.02 8.07 -16.62
CA GLN A 430 -11.30 8.71 -16.39
C GLN A 430 -12.21 7.82 -15.53
N GLU A 431 -12.97 8.41 -14.61
CA GLU A 431 -13.81 7.71 -13.61
C GLU A 431 -13.07 6.84 -12.58
N SER A 432 -11.73 6.82 -12.60
CA SER A 432 -10.93 6.07 -11.61
C SER A 432 -10.15 7.04 -10.73
N PRO A 433 -9.91 6.70 -9.44
CA PRO A 433 -8.95 7.44 -8.63
C PRO A 433 -7.58 7.42 -9.30
N LEU A 434 -6.77 8.47 -9.04
CA LEU A 434 -5.33 8.36 -9.27
C LEU A 434 -4.77 7.32 -8.30
N ASP A 435 -3.80 6.54 -8.76
CA ASP A 435 -3.14 5.54 -7.94
C ASP A 435 -2.18 6.22 -6.97
N TRP A 436 -2.51 6.21 -5.68
CA TRP A 436 -1.65 6.73 -4.61
C TRP A 436 -0.98 5.59 -3.83
N GLY A 437 -0.75 4.44 -4.48
CA GLY A 437 -0.25 3.26 -3.82
C GLY A 437 -1.24 2.77 -2.75
N TYR A 438 -0.74 2.50 -1.54
CA TYR A 438 -1.57 2.10 -0.40
C TYR A 438 -2.56 3.18 0.04
N MET A 439 -2.31 4.44 -0.31
CA MET A 439 -3.19 5.57 0.03
C MET A 439 -4.32 5.76 -0.99
N THR A 440 -4.43 4.89 -1.99
CA THR A 440 -5.51 4.96 -2.99
C THR A 440 -6.86 4.77 -2.32
N PHE A 441 -7.71 5.80 -2.38
CA PHE A 441 -9.05 5.77 -1.83
C PHE A 441 -10.11 5.59 -2.94
N ALA A 442 -11.25 5.03 -2.56
CA ALA A 442 -12.39 4.92 -3.47
C ALA A 442 -13.00 6.31 -3.70
N GLU A 443 -13.06 6.74 -4.97
CA GLU A 443 -13.83 7.95 -5.33
C GLU A 443 -15.35 7.67 -5.22
N PRO A 444 -16.14 8.58 -4.63
CA PRO A 444 -17.59 8.48 -4.67
C PRO A 444 -18.09 8.45 -6.12
N ARG A 445 -18.75 7.37 -6.51
CA ARG A 445 -19.37 7.26 -7.84
C ARG A 445 -20.75 7.91 -7.81
N ARG A 446 -21.04 8.77 -8.79
CA ARG A 446 -22.43 9.18 -9.05
C ARG A 446 -23.13 8.04 -9.78
N GLU A 447 -24.33 7.66 -9.33
CA GLU A 447 -25.25 6.91 -10.19
C GLU A 447 -25.42 7.70 -11.50
N ARG A 448 -25.30 6.98 -12.63
CA ARG A 448 -25.20 7.57 -13.97
C ARG A 448 -26.22 8.70 -14.15
N VAL A 449 -25.73 9.93 -14.35
CA VAL A 449 -26.56 10.99 -14.89
C VAL A 449 -27.00 10.51 -16.27
N ARG A 450 -28.30 10.19 -16.43
CA ARG A 450 -28.87 9.97 -17.75
C ARG A 450 -28.72 11.27 -18.50
N LEU A 451 -27.74 11.33 -19.41
CA LEU A 451 -27.56 12.43 -20.33
C LEU A 451 -28.89 12.65 -21.05
N THR A 452 -29.59 13.72 -20.69
CA THR A 452 -30.68 14.29 -21.50
C THR A 452 -30.03 14.95 -22.71
N GLY A 453 -29.45 14.14 -23.59
CA GLY A 453 -29.07 14.56 -24.92
C GLY A 453 -30.35 14.94 -25.65
N GLN A 454 -30.71 16.22 -25.61
CA GLN A 454 -31.63 16.78 -26.58
C GLN A 454 -31.01 16.53 -27.96
N ARG A 455 -31.49 15.48 -28.64
CA ARG A 455 -31.45 15.42 -30.09
C ARG A 455 -32.21 16.65 -30.58
N THR A 456 -31.51 17.75 -30.85
CA THR A 456 -32.00 18.75 -31.79
C THR A 456 -32.13 18.05 -33.13
N ARG A 457 -33.33 17.50 -33.39
CA ARG A 457 -33.74 17.11 -34.72
C ARG A 457 -33.56 18.34 -35.60
N ARG A 458 -32.61 18.26 -36.54
CA ARG A 458 -32.66 19.05 -37.78
C ARG A 458 -34.06 18.86 -38.36
N ALA A 459 -34.90 19.88 -38.25
CA ALA A 459 -36.08 20.00 -39.07
C ALA A 459 -35.59 20.32 -40.49
N ALA A 460 -35.50 19.29 -41.33
CA ALA A 460 -35.60 19.44 -42.76
C ALA A 460 -37.10 19.34 -43.10
N GLY A 461 -37.64 20.37 -43.76
CA GLY A 461 -38.99 20.37 -44.33
C GLY A 461 -39.89 21.49 -43.80
N GLU A 462 -39.66 22.72 -44.23
CA GLU A 462 -40.41 23.41 -45.30
C GLU A 462 -39.56 24.52 -45.92
#